data_AF-A0A838TM77-F1
#
_entry.id   AF-A0A838TM77-F1
#
_cell.length_a   1.000
_cell.length_b   1.000
_cell.length_c   1.000
_cell.angle_alpha   90.00
_cell.angle_beta   90.00
_cell.angle_gamma   90.00
#
_symmetry.space_group_name_H-M   'P 1'
#
loop_
_entity.id
_entity.type
_entity.pdbx_description
1 polymer ?
#
loop_
_entity_poly.entity_id
_entity_poly.type
_entity_poly.pdbx_seq_one_letter_code
_entity_poly.pdbx_strand_id
1 'polypeptide(L)'
;MSALQSAVERRGQRIFELVDEHPESIFSKAGFYQKMMAFSMKDEAFKVQMFRFVDVLASLRRSSDIVVHLREYFHGMDSFIPMMQTGLKAAGIFPWLTAFILRRNVAGMARQFIAGRDGSDVLKTLRQKRKLDIGFTVDLLGEAVVSEKEADEYAARAMELLDTLSRETRGWTDPLGKNSELFPVVNLSLKISAFYSQMDPAAPEEAIAHLAPKLRPILRRAKEVGAFVNFDMESYAQKNGTLDLFKSLFTEPEFADWAGVGIVIQAYLRDAESDLRDLIEWGRRRGTRFAVRLVKGAYWDYEKIISQQNGWPCPVYLQKPESDACFERCTRILLDNESIVTAAFGSHNVRSIAHAIA
;
A
#
# COMPACT_ATOMS: atom_id res chain seq x y z
N MET A 1 -7.55 -9.51 33.75
CA MET A 1 -7.42 -9.46 32.27
C MET A 1 -8.40 -10.43 31.66
N SER A 2 -9.06 -10.08 30.56
CA SER A 2 -10.01 -10.99 29.89
C SER A 2 -9.26 -12.19 29.28
N ALA A 3 -9.95 -13.33 29.11
CA ALA A 3 -9.36 -14.53 28.49
C ALA A 3 -8.79 -14.24 27.09
N LEU A 4 -9.48 -13.40 26.31
CA LEU A 4 -9.02 -12.93 25.01
C LEU A 4 -7.70 -12.15 25.12
N GLN A 5 -7.60 -11.18 26.04
CA GLN A 5 -6.38 -10.38 26.20
C GLN A 5 -5.16 -11.26 26.48
N SER A 6 -5.30 -12.24 27.37
CA SER A 6 -4.23 -13.19 27.67
C SER A 6 -3.86 -14.07 26.47
N ALA A 7 -4.83 -14.45 25.63
CA ALA A 7 -4.56 -15.19 24.40
C ALA A 7 -3.77 -14.33 23.38
N VAL A 8 -4.16 -13.07 23.20
CA VAL A 8 -3.45 -12.12 22.33
C VAL A 8 -1.99 -11.96 22.77
N GLU A 9 -1.74 -11.75 24.06
CA GLU A 9 -0.39 -11.59 24.59
C GLU A 9 0.47 -12.83 24.40
N ARG A 10 -0.07 -14.03 24.69
CA ARG A 10 0.66 -15.28 24.44
C ARG A 10 1.02 -15.47 22.97
N ARG A 11 0.08 -15.19 22.05
CA ARG A 11 0.36 -15.28 20.61
C ARG A 11 1.38 -14.24 20.16
N GLY A 12 1.28 -13.01 20.65
CA GLY A 12 2.24 -11.95 20.36
C GLY A 12 3.65 -12.31 20.83
N GLN A 13 3.78 -12.83 22.05
CA GLN A 13 5.05 -13.31 22.58
C GLN A 13 5.64 -14.44 21.72
N ARG A 14 4.80 -15.41 21.32
CA ARG A 14 5.23 -16.50 20.45
C ARG A 14 5.72 -16.02 19.07
N ILE A 15 5.09 -14.99 18.50
CA ILE A 15 5.54 -14.40 17.24
C ILE A 15 6.93 -13.76 17.41
N PHE A 16 7.17 -13.03 18.51
CA PHE A 16 8.49 -12.45 18.77
C PHE A 16 9.58 -13.52 18.95
N GLU A 17 9.30 -14.59 19.70
CA GLU A 17 10.21 -15.73 19.84
C GLU A 17 10.60 -16.33 18.47
N LEU A 18 9.61 -16.54 17.59
CA LEU A 18 9.86 -17.09 16.25
C LEU A 18 10.68 -16.15 15.36
N VAL A 19 10.48 -14.83 15.49
CA VAL A 19 11.28 -13.82 14.78
C VAL A 19 12.73 -13.83 15.26
N ASP A 20 12.95 -13.98 16.57
CA ASP A 20 14.29 -14.05 17.16
C ASP A 20 15.03 -15.37 16.79
N GLU A 21 14.30 -16.46 16.57
CA GLU A 21 14.83 -17.74 16.07
C GLU A 21 15.23 -17.68 14.58
N HIS A 22 14.60 -16.80 13.79
CA HIS A 22 14.85 -16.63 12.35
C HIS A 22 15.26 -15.18 12.04
N PRO A 23 16.37 -14.68 12.60
CA PRO A 23 16.77 -13.30 12.38
C PRO A 23 17.06 -13.13 10.89
N GLU A 24 16.39 -12.17 10.25
CA GLU A 24 16.81 -11.74 8.93
C GLU A 24 18.29 -11.36 9.02
N SER A 25 19.11 -11.93 8.12
CA SER A 25 20.55 -11.73 8.15
C SER A 25 20.88 -10.24 8.22
N ILE A 26 21.48 -9.83 9.34
CA ILE A 26 22.02 -8.49 9.59
C ILE A 26 23.18 -8.19 8.61
N PHE A 27 23.65 -9.22 7.88
CA PHE A 27 24.60 -9.13 6.76
C PHE A 27 23.94 -9.10 5.37
N SER A 28 22.61 -8.96 5.27
CA SER A 28 21.98 -8.70 3.98
C SER A 28 22.30 -7.27 3.51
N LYS A 29 22.06 -6.98 2.23
CA LYS A 29 22.37 -5.72 1.51
C LYS A 29 21.69 -4.45 2.08
N ALA A 30 21.14 -4.51 3.30
CA ALA A 30 20.36 -3.51 4.04
C ALA A 30 21.18 -2.52 4.89
N GLY A 31 22.51 -2.68 4.98
CA GLY A 31 23.34 -1.85 5.88
C GLY A 31 23.30 -0.34 5.60
N PHE A 32 23.07 0.09 4.36
CA PHE A 32 22.91 1.51 4.05
C PHE A 32 21.55 2.05 4.52
N TYR A 33 20.44 1.39 4.16
CA TYR A 33 19.09 1.80 4.55
C TYR A 33 18.90 1.81 6.07
N GLN A 34 19.33 0.74 6.76
CA GLN A 34 19.22 0.65 8.21
C GLN A 34 20.02 1.74 8.91
N LYS A 35 21.26 2.02 8.46
CA LYS A 35 22.05 3.14 8.99
C LYS A 35 21.36 4.47 8.74
N MET A 36 20.90 4.72 7.51
CA MET A 36 20.17 5.95 7.18
C MET A 36 18.95 6.14 8.08
N MET A 37 18.12 5.12 8.24
CA MET A 37 16.95 5.16 9.13
C MET A 37 17.35 5.36 10.60
N ALA A 38 18.38 4.68 11.08
CA ALA A 38 18.87 4.85 12.45
C ALA A 38 19.35 6.28 12.73
N PHE A 39 19.96 6.95 11.75
CA PHE A 39 20.32 8.37 11.87
C PHE A 39 19.09 9.29 11.79
N SER A 40 18.19 9.07 10.82
CA SER A 40 16.95 9.85 10.68
C SER A 40 16.03 9.76 11.91
N MET A 41 16.12 8.70 12.71
CA MET A 41 15.37 8.60 13.97
C MET A 41 15.99 9.42 15.12
N LYS A 42 17.27 9.80 15.02
CA LYS A 42 17.98 10.58 16.05
C LYS A 42 17.95 12.08 15.79
N ASP A 43 17.81 12.50 14.53
CA ASP A 43 17.86 13.89 14.12
C ASP A 43 16.74 14.19 13.11
N GLU A 44 15.82 15.06 13.51
CA GLU A 44 14.66 15.44 12.71
C GLU A 44 15.05 16.33 11.50
N ALA A 45 16.03 17.21 11.64
CA ALA A 45 16.49 18.07 10.55
C ALA A 45 17.15 17.23 9.46
N PHE A 46 18.01 16.29 9.84
CA PHE A 46 18.61 15.33 8.92
C PHE A 46 17.54 14.46 8.24
N LYS A 47 16.57 13.95 9.00
CA LYS A 47 15.46 13.16 8.45
C LYS A 47 14.72 13.89 7.34
N VAL A 48 14.37 15.15 7.56
CA VAL A 48 13.67 15.99 6.58
C VAL A 48 14.50 16.15 5.31
N GLN A 49 15.77 16.55 5.43
CA GLN A 49 16.62 16.77 4.25
C GLN A 49 16.91 15.46 3.51
N MET A 50 17.12 14.37 4.23
CA MET A 50 17.35 13.05 3.62
C MET A 50 16.15 12.58 2.81
N PHE A 51 14.94 12.67 3.36
CA PHE A 51 13.73 12.23 2.66
C PHE A 51 13.42 13.11 1.45
N ARG A 52 13.58 14.43 1.56
CA ARG A 52 13.45 15.35 0.41
C ARG A 52 14.52 15.11 -0.66
N PHE A 53 15.75 14.81 -0.26
CA PHE A 53 16.81 14.48 -1.20
C PHE A 53 16.52 13.17 -1.96
N VAL A 54 16.05 12.14 -1.26
CA VAL A 54 15.65 10.86 -1.89
C VAL A 54 14.50 11.07 -2.88
N ASP A 55 13.53 11.91 -2.54
CA ASP A 55 12.39 12.26 -3.39
C ASP A 55 12.85 12.94 -4.70
N VAL A 56 13.62 14.03 -4.60
CA VAL A 56 14.10 14.76 -5.80
C VAL A 56 15.09 13.94 -6.64
N LEU A 57 15.81 12.97 -6.05
CA LEU A 57 16.86 12.21 -6.74
C LEU A 57 16.33 11.50 -8.00
N ALA A 58 15.06 11.09 -8.01
CA ALA A 58 14.43 10.45 -9.17
C ALA A 58 14.35 11.40 -10.40
N SER A 59 14.23 12.71 -10.16
CA SER A 59 14.16 13.74 -11.20
C SER A 59 15.54 14.19 -11.70
N LEU A 60 16.61 13.91 -10.94
CA LEU A 60 17.98 14.36 -11.28
C LEU A 60 18.59 13.47 -12.37
N ARG A 61 18.71 14.01 -13.58
CA ARG A 61 19.22 13.27 -14.76
C ARG A 61 20.75 13.31 -14.87
N ARG A 62 21.41 14.42 -14.54
CA ARG A 62 22.87 14.56 -14.68
C ARG A 62 23.57 14.31 -13.34
N SER A 63 24.77 13.74 -13.40
CA SER A 63 25.59 13.49 -12.21
C SER A 63 26.02 14.78 -11.51
N SER A 64 26.19 15.87 -12.25
CA SER A 64 26.45 17.21 -11.69
C SER A 64 25.33 17.67 -10.77
N ASP A 65 24.08 17.49 -11.21
CA ASP A 65 22.89 17.98 -10.49
C ASP A 65 22.75 17.24 -9.16
N ILE A 66 23.06 15.94 -9.13
CA ILE A 66 23.08 15.13 -7.90
C ILE A 66 24.07 15.67 -6.89
N VAL A 67 25.29 16.05 -7.33
CA VAL A 67 26.30 16.58 -6.41
C VAL A 67 25.92 17.98 -5.90
N VAL A 68 25.32 18.81 -6.75
CA VAL A 68 24.79 20.13 -6.34
C VAL A 68 23.71 19.97 -5.27
N HIS A 69 22.69 19.15 -5.54
CA HIS A 69 21.59 18.93 -4.59
C HIS A 69 22.10 18.28 -3.30
N LEU A 70 23.01 17.30 -3.39
CA LEU A 70 23.61 16.71 -2.19
C LEU A 70 24.29 17.78 -1.31
N ARG A 71 24.98 18.76 -1.91
CA ARG A 71 25.59 19.86 -1.15
C ARG A 71 24.54 20.80 -0.57
N GLU A 72 23.50 21.13 -1.32
CA GLU A 72 22.44 22.04 -0.89
C GLU A 72 21.62 21.45 0.27
N TYR A 73 21.18 20.20 0.15
CA TYR A 73 20.37 19.51 1.18
C TYR A 73 21.13 19.30 2.49
N PHE A 74 22.44 19.08 2.43
CA PHE A 74 23.27 18.76 3.60
C PHE A 74 24.25 19.89 3.96
N HIS A 75 24.04 21.10 3.44
CA HIS A 75 24.87 22.26 3.77
C HIS A 75 24.80 22.58 5.28
N GLY A 76 25.94 22.79 5.92
CA GLY A 76 26.01 23.09 7.36
C GLY A 76 25.71 21.90 8.28
N MET A 77 25.43 20.70 7.73
CA MET A 77 25.30 19.45 8.49
C MET A 77 26.65 18.72 8.65
N ASP A 78 27.73 19.49 8.66
CA ASP A 78 29.15 19.06 8.61
C ASP A 78 29.58 18.14 9.75
N SER A 79 28.84 18.11 10.85
CA SER A 79 29.18 17.34 12.04
C SER A 79 28.74 15.87 11.99
N PHE A 80 27.89 15.47 11.04
CA PHE A 80 27.09 14.25 11.21
C PHE A 80 27.62 12.98 10.55
N ILE A 81 28.52 13.08 9.57
CA ILE A 81 29.15 11.90 8.95
C ILE A 81 30.59 12.26 8.51
N PRO A 82 31.63 11.92 9.30
CA PRO A 82 33.03 12.13 8.93
C PRO A 82 33.40 11.52 7.56
N MET A 83 32.75 10.40 7.21
CA MET A 83 32.91 9.70 5.92
C MET A 83 32.31 10.47 4.73
N MET A 84 31.34 11.36 4.96
CA MET A 84 30.74 12.20 3.92
C MET A 84 31.55 13.47 3.68
N GLN A 85 32.31 14.00 4.64
CA GLN A 85 33.21 15.14 4.36
C GLN A 85 34.38 14.73 3.45
N THR A 86 34.98 13.56 3.68
CA THR A 86 35.96 12.96 2.76
C THR A 86 35.31 12.63 1.42
N GLY A 87 34.07 12.09 1.46
CA GLY A 87 33.26 11.79 0.28
C GLY A 87 32.83 13.01 -0.54
N LEU A 88 32.51 14.15 0.09
CA LEU A 88 32.04 15.41 -0.52
C LEU A 88 33.20 16.20 -1.12
N LYS A 89 34.36 16.21 -0.45
CA LYS A 89 35.61 16.73 -1.01
C LYS A 89 36.06 15.88 -2.22
N ALA A 90 35.96 14.55 -2.15
CA ALA A 90 36.19 13.65 -3.28
C ALA A 90 35.08 13.71 -4.36
N ALA A 91 33.84 14.03 -4.00
CA ALA A 91 32.71 14.17 -4.92
C ALA A 91 32.86 15.37 -5.85
N GLY A 92 33.58 16.41 -5.42
CA GLY A 92 34.02 17.49 -6.30
C GLY A 92 35.05 17.06 -7.34
N ILE A 93 35.80 15.99 -7.07
CA ILE A 93 36.87 15.47 -7.94
C ILE A 93 36.31 14.44 -8.94
N PHE A 94 35.40 13.56 -8.51
CA PHE A 94 34.72 12.60 -9.39
C PHE A 94 33.19 12.58 -9.15
N PRO A 95 32.45 13.60 -9.66
CA PRO A 95 31.00 13.69 -9.50
C PRO A 95 30.24 12.46 -10.00
N TRP A 96 30.73 11.86 -11.08
CA TRP A 96 30.12 10.68 -11.71
C TRP A 96 30.12 9.46 -10.77
N LEU A 97 31.20 9.24 -10.02
CA LEU A 97 31.35 8.09 -9.13
C LEU A 97 30.42 8.23 -7.91
N THR A 98 30.34 9.44 -7.35
CA THR A 98 29.45 9.74 -6.21
C THR A 98 27.99 9.58 -6.60
N ALA A 99 27.58 10.17 -7.73
CA ALA A 99 26.24 10.02 -8.27
C ALA A 99 25.88 8.56 -8.54
N PHE A 100 26.82 7.78 -9.08
CA PHE A 100 26.64 6.35 -9.33
C PHE A 100 26.39 5.57 -8.02
N ILE A 101 27.20 5.79 -6.99
CA ILE A 101 27.07 5.11 -5.69
C ILE A 101 25.71 5.46 -5.04
N LEU A 102 25.35 6.74 -5.02
CA LEU A 102 24.08 7.20 -4.44
C LEU A 102 22.87 6.61 -5.16
N ARG A 103 22.83 6.69 -6.50
CA ARG A 103 21.78 6.07 -7.29
C ARG A 103 21.68 4.58 -7.05
N ARG A 104 22.83 3.88 -6.97
CA ARG A 104 22.85 2.43 -6.72
C ARG A 104 22.27 2.09 -5.34
N ASN A 105 22.60 2.87 -4.31
CA ASN A 105 22.09 2.66 -2.96
C ASN A 105 20.59 2.95 -2.86
N VAL A 106 20.13 4.08 -3.41
CA VAL A 106 18.69 4.44 -3.40
C VAL A 106 17.89 3.48 -4.28
N ALA A 107 18.37 3.13 -5.47
CA ALA A 107 17.71 2.12 -6.31
C ALA A 107 17.71 0.73 -5.65
N GLY A 108 18.76 0.38 -4.91
CA GLY A 108 18.85 -0.85 -4.13
C GLY A 108 17.79 -0.91 -3.02
N MET A 109 17.55 0.22 -2.35
CA MET A 109 16.48 0.38 -1.36
C MET A 109 15.09 0.29 -2.00
N ALA A 110 14.85 1.00 -3.11
CA ALA A 110 13.56 0.96 -3.81
C ALA A 110 13.19 -0.47 -4.25
N ARG A 111 14.16 -1.26 -4.71
CA ARG A 111 13.96 -2.68 -5.07
C ARG A 111 13.55 -3.59 -3.91
N GLN A 112 13.70 -3.15 -2.65
CA GLN A 112 13.18 -3.91 -1.50
C GLN A 112 11.65 -3.81 -1.39
N PHE A 113 11.07 -2.72 -1.91
CA PHE A 113 9.64 -2.42 -1.82
C PHE A 113 8.90 -2.57 -3.15
N ILE A 114 9.64 -2.60 -4.27
CA ILE A 114 9.08 -2.72 -5.62
C ILE A 114 9.39 -4.11 -6.19
N ALA A 115 8.35 -4.87 -6.52
CA ALA A 115 8.47 -6.25 -7.00
C ALA A 115 9.15 -6.39 -8.38
N GLY A 116 9.06 -5.36 -9.22
CA GLY A 116 9.69 -5.34 -10.55
C GLY A 116 9.39 -4.05 -11.30
N ARG A 117 10.10 -3.82 -12.41
CA ARG A 117 9.89 -2.66 -13.30
C ARG A 117 9.02 -2.98 -14.51
N ASP A 118 8.95 -4.26 -14.85
CA ASP A 118 8.18 -4.82 -15.95
C ASP A 118 7.60 -6.18 -15.52
N GLY A 119 6.71 -6.75 -16.35
CA GLY A 119 6.05 -8.02 -16.05
C GLY A 119 7.03 -9.17 -15.80
N SER A 120 8.18 -9.20 -16.47
CA SER A 120 9.16 -10.28 -16.33
C SER A 120 9.87 -10.24 -14.97
N ASP A 121 10.20 -9.05 -14.48
CA ASP A 121 10.80 -8.84 -13.17
C ASP A 121 9.81 -9.13 -12.05
N VAL A 122 8.55 -8.68 -12.19
CA VAL A 122 7.49 -8.99 -11.24
C VAL A 122 7.35 -10.50 -11.08
N LEU A 123 7.28 -11.26 -12.18
CA LEU A 123 7.13 -12.72 -12.12
C LEU A 123 8.28 -13.45 -11.42
N LYS A 124 9.51 -12.96 -11.54
CA LYS A 124 10.66 -13.53 -10.80
C LYS A 124 10.41 -13.40 -9.29
N THR A 125 9.97 -12.22 -8.85
CA THR A 125 9.63 -11.96 -7.44
C THR A 125 8.44 -12.79 -6.99
N LEU A 126 7.37 -12.88 -7.79
CA LEU A 126 6.18 -13.68 -7.47
C LEU A 126 6.53 -15.17 -7.31
N ARG A 127 7.38 -15.72 -8.20
CA ARG A 127 7.85 -17.11 -8.08
C ARG A 127 8.68 -17.35 -6.82
N GLN A 128 9.48 -16.37 -6.38
CA GLN A 128 10.23 -16.48 -5.14
C GLN A 128 9.31 -16.47 -3.91
N LYS A 129 8.30 -15.59 -3.88
CA LYS A 129 7.31 -15.54 -2.79
C LYS A 129 6.45 -16.81 -2.73
N ARG A 130 6.06 -17.34 -3.89
CA ARG A 130 5.33 -18.61 -3.96
C ARG A 130 6.10 -19.79 -3.37
N LYS A 131 7.44 -19.85 -3.54
CA LYS A 131 8.28 -20.90 -2.90
C LYS A 131 8.29 -20.83 -1.37
N LEU A 132 7.85 -19.72 -0.80
CA LEU A 132 7.72 -19.50 0.64
C LEU A 132 6.26 -19.59 1.12
N ASP A 133 5.36 -20.08 0.27
CA ASP A 133 3.91 -20.13 0.52
C ASP A 133 3.29 -18.76 0.84
N ILE A 134 3.83 -17.71 0.23
CA ILE A 134 3.33 -16.33 0.38
C ILE A 134 2.52 -15.95 -0.87
N GLY A 135 1.23 -15.67 -0.68
CA GLY A 135 0.35 -15.06 -1.69
C GLY A 135 0.74 -13.61 -1.97
N PHE A 136 0.18 -13.02 -3.03
CA PHE A 136 0.52 -11.66 -3.44
C PHE A 136 -0.70 -10.92 -3.95
N THR A 137 -0.64 -9.60 -3.85
CA THR A 137 -1.48 -8.69 -4.62
C THR A 137 -0.52 -7.71 -5.31
N VAL A 138 -0.75 -7.46 -6.60
CA VAL A 138 0.11 -6.58 -7.40
C VAL A 138 -0.56 -5.23 -7.53
N ASP A 139 0.17 -4.15 -7.28
CA ASP A 139 -0.24 -2.77 -7.49
C ASP A 139 0.63 -2.14 -8.60
N LEU A 140 0.01 -1.32 -9.44
CA LEU A 140 0.74 -0.54 -10.44
C LEU A 140 1.22 0.77 -9.81
N LEU A 141 2.53 0.90 -9.71
CA LEU A 141 3.12 2.17 -9.34
C LEU A 141 2.99 3.17 -10.51
N GLY A 142 2.49 4.35 -10.18
CA GLY A 142 2.35 5.50 -11.07
C GLY A 142 2.47 6.79 -10.27
N GLU A 143 2.82 7.86 -10.97
CA GLU A 143 2.68 9.23 -10.47
C GLU A 143 1.19 9.60 -10.40
N ALA A 144 0.88 10.75 -9.79
CA ALA A 144 -0.49 11.27 -9.80
C ALA A 144 -0.96 11.47 -11.25
N VAL A 145 -2.13 10.94 -11.57
CA VAL A 145 -2.76 11.12 -12.88
C VAL A 145 -3.38 12.50 -12.94
N VAL A 146 -2.87 13.36 -13.83
CA VAL A 146 -3.28 14.77 -13.96
C VAL A 146 -3.96 15.08 -15.31
N SER A 147 -4.14 14.07 -16.16
CA SER A 147 -4.89 14.18 -17.41
C SER A 147 -5.66 12.91 -17.76
N GLU A 148 -6.71 13.04 -18.56
CA GLU A 148 -7.47 11.87 -19.04
C GLU A 148 -6.64 10.94 -19.93
N LYS A 149 -5.63 11.48 -20.62
CA LYS A 149 -4.68 10.68 -21.37
C LYS A 149 -3.88 9.75 -20.45
N GLU A 150 -3.38 10.28 -19.34
CA GLU A 150 -2.67 9.47 -18.34
C GLU A 150 -3.59 8.46 -17.65
N ALA A 151 -4.85 8.81 -17.42
CA ALA A 151 -5.86 7.86 -16.92
C ALA A 151 -6.09 6.70 -17.90
N ASP A 152 -6.19 6.99 -19.20
CA ASP A 152 -6.34 5.97 -20.24
C ASP A 152 -5.09 5.08 -20.34
N GLU A 153 -3.89 5.67 -20.25
CA GLU A 153 -2.62 4.94 -20.20
C GLU A 153 -2.52 4.05 -18.96
N TYR A 154 -2.96 4.54 -17.79
CA TYR A 154 -3.01 3.76 -16.56
C TYR A 154 -3.98 2.58 -16.67
N ALA A 155 -5.18 2.80 -17.21
CA ALA A 155 -6.17 1.75 -17.44
C ALA A 155 -5.65 0.67 -18.40
N ALA A 156 -4.98 1.06 -19.48
CA ALA A 156 -4.35 0.14 -20.42
C ALA A 156 -3.26 -0.71 -19.74
N ARG A 157 -2.41 -0.09 -18.90
CA ARG A 157 -1.39 -0.81 -18.12
C ARG A 157 -1.99 -1.76 -17.09
N ALA A 158 -3.10 -1.38 -16.46
CA ALA A 158 -3.82 -2.25 -15.53
C ALA A 158 -4.37 -3.50 -16.22
N MET A 159 -4.95 -3.33 -17.42
CA MET A 159 -5.40 -4.44 -18.25
C MET A 159 -4.24 -5.34 -18.68
N GLU A 160 -3.14 -4.77 -19.17
CA GLU A 160 -1.95 -5.54 -19.59
C GLU A 160 -1.35 -6.33 -18.43
N LEU A 161 -1.28 -5.74 -17.24
CA LEU A 161 -0.81 -6.42 -16.03
C LEU A 161 -1.73 -7.59 -15.67
N LEU A 162 -3.05 -7.39 -15.69
CA LEU A 162 -4.03 -8.43 -15.42
C LEU A 162 -3.87 -9.62 -16.39
N ASP A 163 -3.78 -9.34 -17.69
CA ASP A 163 -3.59 -10.37 -18.72
C ASP A 163 -2.25 -11.09 -18.57
N THR A 164 -1.18 -10.36 -18.25
CA THR A 164 0.14 -10.93 -18.03
C THR A 164 0.15 -11.85 -16.81
N LEU A 165 -0.41 -11.40 -15.68
CA LEU A 165 -0.51 -12.24 -14.48
C LEU A 165 -1.34 -13.49 -14.76
N SER A 166 -2.52 -13.34 -15.35
CA SER A 166 -3.39 -14.47 -15.72
C SER A 166 -2.69 -15.51 -16.59
N ARG A 167 -1.99 -15.08 -17.65
CA ARG A 167 -1.25 -15.98 -18.53
C ARG A 167 -0.12 -16.71 -17.81
N GLU A 168 0.67 -15.97 -17.03
CA GLU A 168 1.96 -16.44 -16.50
C GLU A 168 1.81 -17.23 -15.19
N THR A 169 0.69 -17.04 -14.48
CA THR A 169 0.34 -17.82 -13.29
C THR A 169 -0.68 -18.92 -13.61
N ARG A 170 -0.92 -19.22 -14.88
CA ARG A 170 -1.83 -20.31 -15.28
C ARG A 170 -1.37 -21.64 -14.66
N GLY A 171 -2.30 -22.32 -13.99
CA GLY A 171 -2.03 -23.59 -13.30
C GLY A 171 -1.28 -23.43 -11.97
N TRP A 172 -1.05 -22.20 -11.49
CA TRP A 172 -0.60 -22.00 -10.13
C TRP A 172 -1.75 -22.31 -9.17
N THR A 173 -1.43 -23.04 -8.11
CA THR A 173 -2.30 -23.23 -6.95
C THR A 173 -1.92 -22.22 -5.88
N ASP A 174 -2.92 -21.67 -5.21
CA ASP A 174 -2.72 -20.73 -4.11
C ASP A 174 -2.14 -21.47 -2.88
N PRO A 175 -1.17 -20.86 -2.16
CA PRO A 175 -0.62 -21.46 -0.95
C PRO A 175 -1.63 -21.67 0.18
N LEU A 176 -2.79 -20.97 0.16
CA LEU A 176 -3.88 -21.14 1.12
C LEU A 176 -4.63 -22.48 0.98
N GLY A 177 -4.30 -23.30 -0.03
CA GLY A 177 -4.84 -24.65 -0.19
C GLY A 177 -6.36 -24.65 -0.30
N LYS A 178 -7.05 -25.22 0.70
CA LYS A 178 -8.53 -25.30 0.72
C LYS A 178 -9.23 -23.94 0.74
N ASN A 179 -8.52 -22.88 1.10
CA ASN A 179 -9.04 -21.50 1.13
C ASN A 179 -8.66 -20.69 -0.13
N SER A 180 -8.14 -21.34 -1.18
CA SER A 180 -7.73 -20.67 -2.42
C SER A 180 -8.84 -19.88 -3.11
N GLU A 181 -10.10 -20.24 -2.84
CA GLU A 181 -11.26 -19.54 -3.39
C GLU A 181 -11.50 -18.17 -2.74
N LEU A 182 -10.96 -17.94 -1.53
CA LEU A 182 -11.10 -16.66 -0.83
C LEU A 182 -10.22 -15.57 -1.47
N PHE A 183 -9.03 -15.96 -1.93
CA PHE A 183 -8.07 -15.09 -2.59
C PHE A 183 -7.41 -15.82 -3.77
N PRO A 184 -7.90 -15.60 -5.00
CA PRO A 184 -7.27 -16.09 -6.22
C PRO A 184 -5.80 -15.70 -6.36
N VAL A 185 -5.02 -16.55 -7.03
CA VAL A 185 -3.59 -16.31 -7.32
C VAL A 185 -3.38 -15.00 -8.09
N VAL A 186 -4.25 -14.72 -9.06
CA VAL A 186 -4.22 -13.44 -9.77
C VAL A 186 -4.99 -12.43 -8.92
N ASN A 187 -4.26 -11.55 -8.25
CA ASN A 187 -4.83 -10.56 -7.36
C ASN A 187 -4.22 -9.18 -7.65
N LEU A 188 -5.07 -8.22 -8.01
CA LEU A 188 -4.71 -6.89 -8.44
C LEU A 188 -5.30 -5.85 -7.50
N SER A 189 -4.47 -4.93 -7.00
CA SER A 189 -4.91 -3.74 -6.28
C SER A 189 -4.96 -2.55 -7.23
N LEU A 190 -6.03 -1.77 -7.18
CA LEU A 190 -6.27 -0.61 -8.03
C LEU A 190 -6.47 0.64 -7.19
N LYS A 191 -5.66 1.67 -7.45
CA LYS A 191 -5.88 3.04 -6.97
C LYS A 191 -6.89 3.72 -7.88
N ILE A 192 -8.00 4.18 -7.31
CA ILE A 192 -9.15 4.66 -8.07
C ILE A 192 -8.88 6.04 -8.67
N SER A 193 -8.15 6.89 -7.97
CA SER A 193 -7.76 8.21 -8.46
C SER A 193 -6.92 8.15 -9.75
N ALA A 194 -6.24 7.03 -10.01
CA ALA A 194 -5.45 6.84 -11.22
C ALA A 194 -6.30 6.57 -12.48
N PHE A 195 -7.62 6.38 -12.34
CA PHE A 195 -8.54 6.16 -13.46
C PHE A 195 -9.27 7.44 -13.87
N TYR A 196 -9.17 8.54 -13.12
CA TYR A 196 -9.84 9.79 -13.47
C TYR A 196 -9.11 10.98 -12.87
N SER A 197 -8.66 11.90 -13.72
CA SER A 197 -7.80 13.01 -13.29
C SER A 197 -8.52 14.10 -12.51
N GLN A 198 -9.85 14.16 -12.59
CA GLN A 198 -10.67 15.23 -12.00
C GLN A 198 -11.57 14.70 -10.88
N MET A 199 -11.16 13.65 -10.17
CA MET A 199 -11.94 13.10 -9.06
C MET A 199 -12.08 14.13 -7.92
N ASP A 200 -13.28 14.70 -7.78
CA ASP A 200 -13.60 15.73 -6.79
C ASP A 200 -14.66 15.23 -5.78
N PRO A 201 -14.41 15.30 -4.46
CA PRO A 201 -15.41 14.99 -3.43
C PRO A 201 -16.71 15.81 -3.53
N ALA A 202 -16.68 16.99 -4.15
CA ALA A 202 -17.86 17.85 -4.31
C ALA A 202 -18.80 17.37 -5.42
N ALA A 203 -18.33 16.50 -6.32
CA ALA A 203 -19.11 15.97 -7.45
C ALA A 203 -18.99 14.43 -7.55
N PRO A 204 -19.42 13.68 -6.50
CA PRO A 204 -19.21 12.23 -6.44
C PRO A 204 -19.94 11.47 -7.56
N GLU A 205 -21.13 11.93 -7.96
CA GLU A 205 -21.90 11.33 -9.06
C GLU A 205 -21.18 11.46 -10.40
N GLU A 206 -20.57 12.62 -10.67
CA GLU A 206 -19.77 12.86 -11.87
C GLU A 206 -18.51 12.00 -11.88
N ALA A 207 -17.80 11.93 -10.74
CA ALA A 207 -16.65 11.04 -10.60
C ALA A 207 -17.02 9.58 -10.90
N ILE A 208 -18.15 9.09 -10.37
CA ILE A 208 -18.65 7.73 -10.64
C ILE A 208 -18.99 7.54 -12.13
N ALA A 209 -19.64 8.53 -12.74
CA ALA A 209 -20.01 8.49 -14.16
C ALA A 209 -18.78 8.40 -15.09
N HIS A 210 -17.65 8.99 -14.70
CA HIS A 210 -16.37 8.89 -15.43
C HIS A 210 -15.57 7.62 -15.10
N LEU A 211 -15.53 7.22 -13.83
CA LEU A 211 -14.74 6.08 -13.36
C LEU A 211 -15.34 4.74 -13.80
N ALA A 212 -16.65 4.58 -13.68
CA ALA A 212 -17.31 3.29 -13.93
C ALA A 212 -17.09 2.77 -15.36
N PRO A 213 -17.25 3.56 -16.45
CA PRO A 213 -16.96 3.11 -17.81
C PRO A 213 -15.52 2.66 -18.04
N LYS A 214 -14.53 3.27 -17.37
CA LYS A 214 -13.12 2.88 -17.48
C LYS A 214 -12.80 1.59 -16.72
N LEU A 215 -13.47 1.36 -15.58
CA LEU A 215 -13.25 0.17 -14.75
C LEU A 215 -13.99 -1.07 -15.26
N ARG A 216 -15.20 -0.94 -15.82
CA ARG A 216 -16.02 -2.07 -16.29
C ARG A 216 -15.25 -3.06 -17.19
N PRO A 217 -14.47 -2.63 -18.22
CA PRO A 217 -13.69 -3.55 -19.03
C PRO A 217 -12.70 -4.39 -18.23
N ILE A 218 -11.97 -3.76 -17.30
CA ILE A 218 -10.98 -4.43 -16.44
C ILE A 218 -11.67 -5.41 -15.49
N LEU A 219 -12.79 -5.00 -14.88
CA LEU A 219 -13.57 -5.85 -13.97
C LEU A 219 -14.16 -7.06 -14.70
N ARG A 220 -14.70 -6.87 -15.91
CA ARG A 220 -15.20 -7.97 -16.74
C ARG A 220 -14.10 -8.95 -17.07
N ARG A 221 -12.95 -8.44 -17.51
CA ARG A 221 -11.78 -9.28 -17.80
C ARG A 221 -11.31 -10.03 -16.56
N ALA A 222 -11.27 -9.38 -15.41
CA ALA A 222 -10.87 -9.98 -14.15
C ALA A 222 -11.81 -11.12 -13.73
N LYS A 223 -13.13 -10.92 -13.86
CA LYS A 223 -14.14 -11.95 -13.62
C LYS A 223 -13.94 -13.15 -14.55
N GLU A 224 -13.74 -12.92 -15.85
CA GLU A 224 -13.52 -13.97 -16.86
C GLU A 224 -12.30 -14.85 -16.58
N VAL A 225 -11.21 -14.25 -16.10
CA VAL A 225 -9.96 -14.98 -15.81
C VAL A 225 -9.88 -15.50 -14.38
N GLY A 226 -10.93 -15.31 -13.58
CA GLY A 226 -10.96 -15.72 -12.17
C GLY A 226 -9.98 -14.94 -11.29
N ALA A 227 -9.68 -13.69 -11.63
CA ALA A 227 -8.84 -12.81 -10.82
C ALA A 227 -9.62 -12.19 -9.66
N PHE A 228 -8.87 -11.68 -8.70
CA PHE A 228 -9.35 -10.85 -7.62
C PHE A 228 -8.97 -9.40 -7.86
N VAL A 229 -9.92 -8.47 -7.67
CA VAL A 229 -9.66 -7.04 -7.79
C VAL A 229 -9.97 -6.34 -6.47
N ASN A 230 -8.97 -5.65 -5.92
CA ASN A 230 -9.12 -4.85 -4.72
C ASN A 230 -9.10 -3.35 -5.04
N PHE A 231 -10.09 -2.61 -4.53
CA PHE A 231 -10.08 -1.15 -4.57
C PHE A 231 -9.31 -0.62 -3.37
N ASP A 232 -8.21 0.08 -3.63
CA ASP A 232 -7.41 0.70 -2.59
C ASP A 232 -8.07 1.99 -2.10
N MET A 233 -7.86 2.27 -0.82
CA MET A 233 -8.37 3.47 -0.18
C MET A 233 -7.24 4.48 -0.03
N GLU A 234 -7.46 5.66 -0.59
CA GLU A 234 -6.46 6.72 -0.75
C GLU A 234 -6.64 7.79 0.35
N SER A 235 -6.66 9.07 -0.01
CA SER A 235 -6.92 10.17 0.93
C SER A 235 -8.39 10.21 1.36
N TYR A 236 -8.65 10.89 2.48
CA TYR A 236 -10.01 11.05 3.02
C TYR A 236 -10.96 11.74 2.03
N ALA A 237 -10.44 12.68 1.24
CA ALA A 237 -11.19 13.36 0.18
C ALA A 237 -11.75 12.38 -0.86
N GLN A 238 -11.07 11.28 -1.16
CA GLN A 238 -11.51 10.30 -2.16
C GLN A 238 -12.35 9.16 -1.55
N LYS A 239 -12.35 9.03 -0.22
CA LYS A 239 -12.90 7.87 0.50
C LYS A 239 -14.36 7.59 0.17
N ASN A 240 -15.23 8.58 0.30
CA ASN A 240 -16.67 8.40 0.03
C ASN A 240 -16.92 8.05 -1.44
N GLY A 241 -16.27 8.75 -2.37
CA GLY A 241 -16.38 8.46 -3.80
C GLY A 241 -15.95 7.03 -4.15
N THR A 242 -14.87 6.53 -3.54
CA THR A 242 -14.43 5.14 -3.72
C THR A 242 -15.43 4.12 -3.14
N LEU A 243 -15.98 4.39 -1.95
CA LEU A 243 -17.00 3.52 -1.34
C LEU A 243 -18.28 3.44 -2.20
N ASP A 244 -18.75 4.59 -2.68
CA ASP A 244 -19.98 4.68 -3.47
C ASP A 244 -19.79 4.08 -4.87
N LEU A 245 -18.64 4.31 -5.50
CA LEU A 245 -18.25 3.66 -6.75
C LEU A 245 -18.23 2.13 -6.62
N PHE A 246 -17.61 1.62 -5.55
CA PHE A 246 -17.55 0.19 -5.28
C PHE A 246 -18.96 -0.41 -5.16
N LYS A 247 -19.82 0.19 -4.32
CA LYS A 247 -21.20 -0.26 -4.15
C LYS A 247 -21.98 -0.21 -5.46
N SER A 248 -21.84 0.88 -6.22
CA SER A 248 -22.52 1.09 -7.50
C SER A 248 -22.15 -0.01 -8.50
N LEU A 249 -20.85 -0.18 -8.79
CA LEU A 249 -20.35 -1.18 -9.74
C LEU A 249 -20.77 -2.59 -9.34
N PHE A 250 -20.61 -2.98 -8.07
CA PHE A 250 -20.87 -4.35 -7.64
C PHE A 250 -22.34 -4.65 -7.31
N THR A 251 -23.22 -3.66 -7.51
CA THR A 251 -24.69 -3.87 -7.57
C THR A 251 -25.18 -4.07 -9.02
N GLU A 252 -24.36 -3.73 -10.03
CA GLU A 252 -24.72 -3.95 -11.44
C GLU A 252 -24.91 -5.46 -11.72
N PRO A 253 -25.92 -5.85 -12.53
CA PRO A 253 -26.22 -7.27 -12.79
C PRO A 253 -25.02 -8.09 -13.32
N GLU A 254 -24.09 -7.48 -14.05
CA GLU A 254 -22.91 -8.20 -14.58
C GLU A 254 -21.87 -8.55 -13.49
N PHE A 255 -21.90 -7.89 -12.33
CA PHE A 255 -20.96 -8.11 -11.23
C PHE A 255 -21.61 -8.50 -9.88
N ALA A 256 -22.95 -8.49 -9.78
CA ALA A 256 -23.67 -8.73 -8.54
C ALA A 256 -23.38 -10.10 -7.90
N ASP A 257 -23.09 -11.12 -8.70
CA ASP A 257 -22.78 -12.50 -8.30
C ASP A 257 -21.27 -12.79 -8.13
N TRP A 258 -20.40 -11.80 -8.37
CA TRP A 258 -18.95 -12.01 -8.38
C TRP A 258 -18.31 -11.78 -6.99
N ALA A 259 -17.78 -12.83 -6.37
CA ALA A 259 -17.14 -12.73 -5.05
C ALA A 259 -15.68 -12.26 -5.06
N GLY A 260 -15.03 -12.21 -6.23
CA GLY A 260 -13.60 -11.92 -6.40
C GLY A 260 -13.25 -10.43 -6.31
N VAL A 261 -13.89 -9.70 -5.40
CA VAL A 261 -13.79 -8.25 -5.29
C VAL A 261 -13.56 -7.84 -3.84
N GLY A 262 -12.76 -6.80 -3.63
CA GLY A 262 -12.46 -6.29 -2.30
C GLY A 262 -12.28 -4.78 -2.24
N ILE A 263 -12.37 -4.25 -1.03
CA ILE A 263 -12.16 -2.82 -0.76
C ILE A 263 -11.35 -2.64 0.53
N VAL A 264 -10.54 -1.57 0.59
CA VAL A 264 -9.78 -1.21 1.79
C VAL A 264 -10.62 -0.37 2.76
N ILE A 265 -10.52 -0.67 4.06
CA ILE A 265 -10.97 0.21 5.15
C ILE A 265 -9.78 0.63 6.01
N GLN A 266 -9.71 1.91 6.34
CA GLN A 266 -8.60 2.52 7.08
C GLN A 266 -9.00 2.80 8.53
N ALA A 267 -8.52 1.99 9.47
CA ALA A 267 -8.89 2.05 10.89
C ALA A 267 -8.40 3.30 11.63
N TYR A 268 -7.53 4.12 11.04
CA TYR A 268 -7.14 5.41 11.61
C TYR A 268 -8.21 6.50 11.46
N LEU A 269 -9.25 6.27 10.65
CA LEU A 269 -10.33 7.23 10.44
C LEU A 269 -11.37 7.07 11.55
N ARG A 270 -11.94 8.20 11.96
CA ARG A 270 -12.97 8.25 13.01
C ARG A 270 -14.29 7.60 12.58
N ASP A 271 -14.54 7.53 11.28
CA ASP A 271 -15.74 6.94 10.68
C ASP A 271 -15.54 5.51 10.16
N ALA A 272 -14.35 4.92 10.32
CA ALA A 272 -14.02 3.58 9.80
C ALA A 272 -15.00 2.48 10.25
N GLU A 273 -15.46 2.51 11.50
CA GLU A 273 -16.44 1.55 12.01
C GLU A 273 -17.83 1.74 11.38
N SER A 274 -18.22 2.98 11.13
CA SER A 274 -19.50 3.31 10.49
C SER A 274 -19.49 2.84 9.03
N ASP A 275 -18.45 3.20 8.29
CA ASP A 275 -18.26 2.80 6.89
C ASP A 275 -18.23 1.28 6.74
N LEU A 276 -17.54 0.59 7.66
CA LEU A 276 -17.46 -0.86 7.66
C LEU A 276 -18.84 -1.51 7.89
N ARG A 277 -19.63 -1.00 8.85
CA ARG A 277 -20.98 -1.52 9.12
C ARG A 277 -21.90 -1.29 7.93
N ASP A 278 -21.81 -0.13 7.29
CA ASP A 278 -22.59 0.19 6.11
C ASP A 278 -22.21 -0.70 4.91
N LEU A 279 -20.91 -0.96 4.69
CA LEU A 279 -20.45 -1.93 3.68
C LEU A 279 -20.96 -3.35 3.95
N ILE A 280 -20.95 -3.81 5.21
CA ILE A 280 -21.47 -5.13 5.58
C ILE A 280 -22.98 -5.20 5.30
N GLU A 281 -23.74 -4.15 5.64
CA GLU A 281 -25.16 -4.10 5.36
C GLU A 281 -25.46 -4.06 3.85
N TRP A 282 -24.69 -3.29 3.08
CA TRP A 282 -24.75 -3.34 1.63
C TRP A 282 -24.45 -4.76 1.09
N GLY A 283 -23.40 -5.42 1.58
CA GLY A 283 -23.06 -6.78 1.18
C GLY A 283 -24.14 -7.80 1.51
N ARG A 284 -24.82 -7.63 2.65
CA ARG A 284 -25.98 -8.45 3.04
C ARG A 284 -27.12 -8.30 2.05
N ARG A 285 -27.41 -7.08 1.58
CA ARG A 285 -28.42 -6.82 0.54
C ARG A 285 -28.00 -7.34 -0.84
N ARG A 286 -26.71 -7.21 -1.18
CA ARG A 286 -26.14 -7.73 -2.43
C ARG A 286 -26.26 -9.25 -2.51
N GLY A 287 -26.19 -9.96 -1.38
CA GLY A 287 -26.35 -11.42 -1.30
C GLY A 287 -25.10 -12.21 -1.74
N THR A 288 -24.05 -11.52 -2.19
CA THR A 288 -22.78 -12.11 -2.61
C THR A 288 -21.66 -11.56 -1.75
N ARG A 289 -20.79 -12.45 -1.25
CA ARG A 289 -19.63 -12.08 -0.44
C ARG A 289 -18.69 -11.15 -1.20
N PHE A 290 -17.96 -10.35 -0.45
CA PHE A 290 -16.86 -9.52 -0.93
C PHE A 290 -15.78 -9.48 0.15
N ALA A 291 -14.59 -9.01 -0.18
CA ALA A 291 -13.51 -8.90 0.78
C ALA A 291 -13.36 -7.48 1.34
N VAL A 292 -12.92 -7.38 2.58
CA VAL A 292 -12.46 -6.12 3.18
C VAL A 292 -11.03 -6.28 3.63
N ARG A 293 -10.14 -5.46 3.06
CA ARG A 293 -8.76 -5.33 3.54
C ARG A 293 -8.69 -4.23 4.59
N LEU A 294 -8.59 -4.63 5.85
CA LEU A 294 -8.46 -3.71 6.96
C LEU A 294 -6.99 -3.29 7.13
N VAL A 295 -6.72 -2.00 7.02
CA VAL A 295 -5.41 -1.39 7.27
C VAL A 295 -5.54 -0.32 8.35
N LYS A 296 -4.42 0.23 8.83
CA LYS A 296 -4.47 1.44 9.67
C LYS A 296 -4.74 2.68 8.83
N GLY A 297 -3.86 2.96 7.87
CA GLY A 297 -3.96 4.13 6.99
C GLY A 297 -2.56 4.60 6.60
N ALA A 298 -2.43 5.27 5.45
CA ALA A 298 -1.15 5.67 4.88
C ALA A 298 -0.95 7.20 4.77
N TYR A 299 -1.99 8.00 5.00
CA TYR A 299 -2.01 9.45 4.75
C TYR A 299 -2.11 10.29 6.03
N TRP A 300 -1.69 9.78 7.19
CA TRP A 300 -2.00 10.40 8.50
C TRP A 300 -1.50 11.84 8.62
N ASP A 301 -0.24 12.09 8.26
CA ASP A 301 0.34 13.44 8.30
C ASP A 301 -0.37 14.38 7.31
N TYR A 302 -0.69 13.87 6.11
CA TYR A 302 -1.42 14.62 5.08
C TYR A 302 -2.82 15.04 5.57
N GLU A 303 -3.61 14.11 6.12
CA GLU A 303 -4.96 14.41 6.60
C GLU A 303 -4.94 15.39 7.77
N LYS A 304 -3.97 15.27 8.68
CA LYS A 304 -3.77 16.21 9.77
C LYS A 304 -3.44 17.62 9.25
N ILE A 305 -2.54 17.73 8.29
CA ILE A 305 -2.10 19.03 7.73
C ILE A 305 -3.25 19.67 6.94
N ILE A 306 -3.89 18.94 6.02
CA ILE A 306 -4.96 19.47 5.17
C ILE A 306 -6.17 19.90 5.99
N SER A 307 -6.58 19.10 6.98
CA SER A 307 -7.69 19.48 7.86
C SER A 307 -7.37 20.76 8.64
N GLN A 308 -6.15 20.90 9.17
CA GLN A 308 -5.73 22.10 9.88
C GLN A 308 -5.68 23.33 8.96
N GLN A 309 -5.16 23.20 7.74
CA GLN A 309 -5.07 24.30 6.77
C GLN A 309 -6.46 24.83 6.37
N ASN A 310 -7.45 23.95 6.27
CA ASN A 310 -8.81 24.31 5.86
C ASN A 310 -9.76 24.59 7.04
N GLY A 311 -9.29 24.47 8.29
CA GLY A 311 -10.13 24.61 9.48
C GLY A 311 -11.19 23.53 9.63
N TRP A 312 -10.97 22.35 9.04
CA TRP A 312 -11.88 21.20 9.11
C TRP A 312 -11.60 20.33 10.34
N PRO A 313 -12.60 19.58 10.83
CA PRO A 313 -12.35 18.50 11.77
C PRO A 313 -11.35 17.48 11.19
N CYS A 314 -10.34 17.12 11.98
CA CYS A 314 -9.35 16.13 11.54
C CYS A 314 -10.00 14.73 11.46
N PRO A 315 -10.04 14.09 10.28
CA PRO A 315 -10.76 12.83 10.10
C PRO A 315 -10.06 11.64 10.74
N VAL A 316 -8.78 11.77 11.08
CA VAL A 316 -7.97 10.73 11.69
C VAL A 316 -7.89 10.85 13.22
N TYR A 317 -7.69 9.73 13.90
CA TYR A 317 -7.26 9.74 15.30
C TYR A 317 -5.85 10.34 15.42
N LEU A 318 -5.63 11.18 16.42
CA LEU A 318 -4.33 11.85 16.60
C LEU A 318 -3.37 11.02 17.46
N GLN A 319 -3.89 10.13 18.31
CA GLN A 319 -3.07 9.22 19.10
C GLN A 319 -3.03 7.85 18.43
N LYS A 320 -1.82 7.35 18.15
CA LYS A 320 -1.63 6.04 17.51
C LYS A 320 -2.38 4.88 18.23
N PRO A 321 -2.44 4.82 19.57
CA PRO A 321 -3.22 3.79 20.27
C PRO A 321 -4.73 3.82 19.96
N GLU A 322 -5.31 4.97 19.61
CA GLU A 322 -6.72 5.05 19.21
C GLU A 322 -6.94 4.35 17.86
N SER A 323 -6.06 4.56 16.89
CA SER A 323 -6.08 3.84 15.61
C SER A 323 -5.87 2.33 15.79
N ASP A 324 -5.00 1.93 16.74
CA ASP A 324 -4.85 0.52 17.09
C ASP A 324 -6.15 -0.06 17.66
N ALA A 325 -6.77 0.63 18.62
CA ALA A 325 -8.02 0.19 19.23
C ALA A 325 -9.17 0.12 18.21
N CYS A 326 -9.24 1.07 17.28
CA CYS A 326 -10.20 1.03 16.18
C CYS A 326 -9.93 -0.16 15.24
N PHE A 327 -8.66 -0.46 14.93
CA PHE A 327 -8.29 -1.64 14.15
C PHE A 327 -8.77 -2.92 14.85
N GLU A 328 -8.53 -3.05 16.16
CA GLU A 328 -8.99 -4.18 16.97
C GLU A 328 -10.54 -4.32 16.97
N ARG A 329 -11.28 -3.20 17.06
CA ARG A 329 -12.75 -3.21 16.96
C ARG A 329 -13.25 -3.60 15.57
N CYS A 330 -12.69 -3.04 14.51
CA CYS A 330 -13.01 -3.40 13.13
C CYS A 330 -12.68 -4.87 12.82
N THR A 331 -11.59 -5.41 13.38
CA THR A 331 -11.27 -6.84 13.28
C THR A 331 -12.40 -7.71 13.79
N ARG A 332 -12.96 -7.40 14.97
CA ARG A 332 -14.09 -8.15 15.52
C ARG A 332 -15.34 -8.02 14.65
N ILE A 333 -15.66 -6.80 14.20
CA ILE A 333 -16.81 -6.57 13.31
C ILE A 333 -16.71 -7.43 12.04
N LEU A 334 -15.51 -7.52 11.44
CA LEU A 334 -15.26 -8.35 10.26
C LEU A 334 -15.42 -9.84 10.56
N LEU A 335 -14.81 -10.33 11.64
CA LEU A 335 -14.89 -11.74 12.05
C LEU A 335 -16.29 -12.14 12.51
N ASP A 336 -17.10 -11.23 13.06
CA ASP A 336 -18.50 -11.53 13.41
C ASP A 336 -19.42 -11.62 12.17
N ASN A 337 -18.93 -11.22 10.99
CA ASN A 337 -19.70 -11.16 9.74
C ASN A 337 -19.06 -11.98 8.60
N GLU A 338 -18.35 -13.05 8.91
CA GLU A 338 -17.62 -13.91 7.94
C GLU A 338 -18.49 -14.40 6.78
N SER A 339 -19.78 -14.64 7.05
CA SER A 339 -20.76 -15.09 6.05
C SER A 339 -21.01 -14.06 4.95
N ILE A 340 -20.73 -12.78 5.20
CA ILE A 340 -20.92 -11.66 4.27
C ILE A 340 -19.58 -11.15 3.75
N VAL A 341 -18.54 -11.12 4.58
CA VAL A 341 -17.23 -10.55 4.24
C VAL A 341 -16.09 -11.52 4.41
N THR A 342 -15.12 -11.47 3.50
CA THR A 342 -13.82 -12.10 3.66
C THR A 342 -12.83 -11.07 4.20
N ALA A 343 -12.34 -11.26 5.43
CA ALA A 343 -11.43 -10.30 6.06
C ALA A 343 -9.98 -10.53 5.64
N ALA A 344 -9.27 -9.45 5.27
CA ALA A 344 -7.82 -9.44 5.09
C ALA A 344 -7.18 -8.39 6.03
N PHE A 345 -6.35 -8.83 6.97
CA PHE A 345 -5.75 -7.94 7.98
C PHE A 345 -4.37 -7.45 7.55
N GLY A 346 -4.30 -6.24 6.99
CA GLY A 346 -3.07 -5.59 6.53
C GLY A 346 -2.36 -4.84 7.66
N SER A 347 -1.47 -5.52 8.39
CA SER A 347 -0.68 -4.92 9.47
C SER A 347 0.67 -5.61 9.65
N HIS A 348 1.70 -4.84 9.97
CA HIS A 348 3.01 -5.34 10.43
C HIS A 348 3.14 -5.33 11.96
N ASN A 349 2.10 -4.91 12.67
CA ASN A 349 2.12 -4.82 14.13
C ASN A 349 1.78 -6.18 14.74
N VAL A 350 2.75 -6.79 15.43
CA VAL A 350 2.62 -8.11 16.08
C VAL A 350 1.40 -8.21 16.98
N ARG A 351 1.09 -7.15 17.76
CA ARG A 351 -0.10 -7.11 18.63
C ARG A 351 -1.40 -7.16 17.82
N SER A 352 -1.51 -6.37 16.75
CA SER A 352 -2.69 -6.39 15.88
C SER A 352 -2.88 -7.75 15.18
N ILE A 353 -1.78 -8.36 14.70
CA ILE A 353 -1.79 -9.70 14.10
C ILE A 353 -2.23 -10.74 15.12
N ALA A 354 -1.63 -10.72 16.31
CA ALA A 354 -1.96 -11.62 17.40
C ALA A 354 -3.43 -11.49 17.84
N HIS A 355 -4.00 -10.28 17.79
CA HIS A 355 -5.43 -10.12 18.04
C HIS A 355 -6.28 -10.78 16.97
N ALA A 356 -6.01 -10.55 15.68
CA ALA A 356 -6.80 -11.15 14.62
C ALA A 356 -6.77 -12.70 14.63
N ILE A 357 -5.70 -13.31 15.15
CA ILE A 357 -5.57 -14.77 15.27
C ILE A 357 -6.24 -15.33 16.55
N ALA A 358 -6.36 -14.51 17.59
CA ALA A 358 -6.89 -14.92 18.90
C ALA A 358 -8.42 -14.84 18.94
#